data_AF-A0A8H4A4D0-F1
#
_entry.id   AF-A0A8H4A4D0-F1
#
_cell.length_a   1.000
_cell.length_b   1.000
_cell.length_c   1.000
_cell.angle_alpha   90.00
_cell.angle_beta   90.00
_cell.angle_gamma   90.00
#
_symmetry.space_group_name_H-M   'P 1'
#
loop_
_entity.id
_entity.type
_entity.pdbx_description
1 polymer ?
#
loop_
_entity_poly.entity_id
_entity_poly.type
_entity_poly.pdbx_seq_one_letter_code
_entity_poly.pdbx_strand_id
1 'polypeptide(L)'
;MANNNVSNNENSNLPEIFYNYDWSSASLGPIDSWEPQIKSILNLCFKSGFPTYMYMGQDWITIYNEAAIPVMKSKHPQAFIKPVIEIFGNEMPEFVPKLDGIRESRKGEYGHGLYMETFRDGYKEEMYCDYALNPIYKLDGTVWGIINILTESTQKVLNKRRLDTLNKLSCQTADAESLESACQIIMKALQNNQDIPYSLIYLIENNKNPKTGFNSQVARLIATTFDEACKEEFILKRNIPDYFPETHEIIDLTKTSDQDYDTYVNVKYATSTYSFLRCDYWPINLVMKEETSIQVLLKDNSQAILLPIKLTFCNDEIYQLY
;
A
#
# COMPACT_ATOMS: atom_id res chain seq x y z
N MET A 1 7.89 -3.86 -39.61
CA MET A 1 8.08 -4.96 -38.65
C MET A 1 7.38 -4.54 -37.37
N ALA A 2 6.48 -5.36 -36.82
CA ALA A 2 5.82 -5.09 -35.56
C ALA A 2 6.42 -6.00 -34.48
N ASN A 3 6.69 -5.47 -33.29
CA ASN A 3 7.28 -6.26 -32.21
C ASN A 3 6.19 -7.07 -31.51
N ASN A 4 6.29 -8.39 -31.61
CA ASN A 4 5.50 -9.32 -30.79
C ASN A 4 6.06 -9.36 -29.37
N ASN A 5 5.76 -8.35 -28.56
CA ASN A 5 5.93 -8.44 -27.10
C ASN A 5 4.82 -9.32 -26.51
N VAL A 6 4.96 -10.64 -26.68
CA VAL A 6 4.19 -11.62 -25.93
C VAL A 6 4.76 -11.64 -24.51
N SER A 7 4.18 -10.84 -23.62
CA SER A 7 4.41 -10.96 -22.18
C SER A 7 3.80 -12.27 -21.67
N ASN A 8 4.54 -13.00 -20.84
CA ASN A 8 4.18 -14.35 -20.40
C ASN A 8 2.92 -14.38 -19.51
N ASN A 9 1.74 -14.43 -20.11
CA ASN A 9 0.63 -15.17 -19.53
C ASN A 9 0.95 -16.66 -19.69
N GLU A 10 1.54 -17.27 -18.66
CA GLU A 10 1.35 -18.70 -18.47
C GLU A 10 -0.15 -18.91 -18.25
N ASN A 11 -0.82 -19.54 -19.22
CA ASN A 11 -2.27 -19.79 -19.14
C ASN A 11 -2.53 -20.83 -18.06
N SER A 12 -2.63 -20.38 -16.80
CA SER A 12 -3.05 -21.18 -15.67
C SER A 12 -4.52 -21.56 -15.83
N ASN A 13 -4.79 -22.60 -16.62
CA ASN A 13 -6.11 -23.17 -16.77
C ASN A 13 -6.48 -23.87 -15.46
N LEU A 14 -6.90 -23.08 -14.46
CA LEU A 14 -7.22 -23.54 -13.11
C LEU A 14 -8.23 -24.71 -13.12
N PRO A 15 -9.27 -24.73 -14.00
CA PRO A 15 -10.10 -25.91 -14.21
C PRO A 15 -9.31 -27.17 -14.65
N GLU A 16 -8.38 -27.06 -15.60
CA GLU A 16 -7.58 -28.21 -16.06
C GLU A 16 -6.63 -28.73 -14.99
N ILE A 17 -5.95 -27.83 -14.26
CA ILE A 17 -5.13 -28.19 -13.09
C ILE A 17 -5.98 -28.90 -12.03
N PHE A 18 -7.21 -28.43 -11.82
CA PHE A 18 -8.17 -29.00 -10.87
C PHE A 18 -8.69 -30.38 -11.28
N TYR A 19 -9.05 -30.58 -12.55
CA TYR A 19 -9.56 -31.87 -13.04
C TYR A 19 -8.45 -32.91 -13.25
N ASN A 20 -7.20 -32.49 -13.45
CA ASN A 20 -6.03 -33.39 -13.54
C ASN A 20 -5.40 -33.73 -12.17
N TYR A 21 -5.88 -33.14 -11.06
CA TYR A 21 -5.37 -33.43 -9.71
C TYR A 21 -5.91 -34.78 -9.19
N ASP A 22 -5.06 -35.58 -8.54
CA ASP A 22 -5.46 -36.86 -7.95
C ASP A 22 -6.24 -36.68 -6.64
N TRP A 23 -7.53 -36.39 -6.78
CA TRP A 23 -8.48 -36.33 -5.68
C TRP A 23 -8.69 -37.68 -4.96
N SER A 24 -8.27 -38.82 -5.54
CA SER A 24 -8.38 -40.12 -4.85
C SER A 24 -7.40 -40.25 -3.67
N SER A 25 -6.30 -39.50 -3.71
CA SER A 25 -5.33 -39.37 -2.61
C SER A 25 -5.74 -38.40 -1.50
N ALA A 26 -6.76 -37.57 -1.74
CA ALA A 26 -7.15 -36.45 -0.87
C ALA A 26 -8.30 -36.81 0.09
N SER A 27 -8.44 -36.05 1.19
CA SER A 27 -9.49 -36.21 2.21
C SER A 27 -10.94 -36.03 1.69
N LEU A 28 -11.10 -35.56 0.45
CA LEU A 28 -12.38 -35.43 -0.26
C LEU A 28 -12.77 -36.64 -1.13
N GLY A 29 -11.83 -37.55 -1.42
CA GLY A 29 -12.04 -38.67 -2.34
C GLY A 29 -12.18 -38.26 -3.81
N PRO A 30 -12.24 -39.23 -4.75
CA PRO A 30 -12.19 -38.97 -6.19
C PRO A 30 -13.40 -38.15 -6.68
N ILE A 31 -13.16 -37.21 -7.59
CA ILE A 31 -14.18 -36.25 -8.05
C ILE A 31 -15.44 -36.89 -8.62
N ASP A 32 -15.34 -38.10 -9.20
CA ASP A 32 -16.50 -38.82 -9.70
C ASP A 32 -17.52 -39.17 -8.62
N SER A 33 -17.09 -39.44 -7.38
CA SER A 33 -18.01 -39.72 -6.26
C SER A 33 -18.64 -38.48 -5.64
N TRP A 34 -18.30 -37.27 -6.10
CA TRP A 34 -18.88 -36.03 -5.56
C TRP A 34 -20.29 -35.79 -6.12
N GLU A 35 -21.18 -35.29 -5.25
CA GLU A 35 -22.60 -35.08 -5.59
C GLU A 35 -22.78 -34.05 -6.73
N PRO A 36 -23.81 -34.18 -7.58
CA PRO A 36 -24.05 -33.26 -8.70
C PRO A 36 -24.17 -31.78 -8.32
N GLN A 37 -24.67 -31.48 -7.10
CA GLN A 37 -24.75 -30.11 -6.59
C GLN A 37 -23.36 -29.50 -6.31
N ILE A 38 -22.42 -30.29 -5.79
CA ILE A 38 -21.03 -29.86 -5.59
C ILE A 38 -20.37 -29.56 -6.94
N LYS A 39 -20.55 -30.43 -7.93
CA LYS A 39 -20.06 -30.23 -9.31
C LYS A 39 -20.64 -28.97 -9.97
N SER A 40 -21.90 -28.66 -9.68
CA SER A 40 -22.57 -27.43 -10.13
C SER A 40 -21.96 -26.17 -9.48
N ILE A 41 -21.66 -26.22 -8.18
CA ILE A 41 -21.07 -25.10 -7.43
C ILE A 41 -19.59 -24.88 -7.80
N LEU A 42 -18.83 -25.93 -8.11
CA LEU A 42 -17.48 -25.82 -8.67
C LEU A 42 -17.48 -25.11 -10.03
N ASN A 43 -18.40 -25.48 -10.92
CA ASN A 43 -18.57 -24.77 -12.19
C ASN A 43 -19.02 -23.31 -11.98
N LEU A 44 -19.88 -23.03 -10.99
CA LEU A 44 -20.24 -21.65 -10.62
C LEU A 44 -19.02 -20.85 -10.13
N CYS A 45 -18.14 -21.45 -9.31
CA CYS A 45 -16.89 -20.82 -8.87
C CYS A 45 -16.01 -20.48 -10.09
N PHE A 46 -15.65 -21.48 -10.90
CA PHE A 46 -14.78 -21.29 -12.07
C PHE A 46 -15.37 -20.39 -13.17
N LYS A 47 -16.70 -20.20 -13.23
CA LYS A 47 -17.37 -19.31 -14.20
C LYS A 47 -17.88 -18.00 -13.60
N SER A 48 -17.63 -17.74 -12.32
CA SER A 48 -17.95 -16.45 -11.68
C SER A 48 -17.09 -15.33 -12.27
N GLY A 49 -17.69 -14.17 -12.51
CA GLY A 49 -16.97 -12.94 -12.90
C GLY A 49 -16.37 -12.17 -11.71
N PHE A 50 -16.69 -12.56 -10.48
CA PHE A 50 -16.10 -12.00 -9.25
C PHE A 50 -14.94 -12.87 -8.76
N PRO A 51 -13.94 -12.30 -8.04
CA PRO A 51 -12.98 -13.08 -7.27
C PRO A 51 -13.70 -14.09 -6.37
N THR A 52 -13.60 -15.38 -6.70
CA THR A 52 -14.37 -16.44 -6.05
C THR A 52 -13.44 -17.57 -5.64
N TYR A 53 -13.55 -17.99 -4.38
CA TYR A 53 -12.76 -19.05 -3.77
C TYR A 53 -13.68 -20.14 -3.25
N MET A 54 -13.17 -21.36 -3.10
CA MET A 54 -13.81 -22.42 -2.31
C MET A 54 -12.79 -23.04 -1.37
N TYR A 55 -13.20 -23.25 -0.11
CA TYR A 55 -12.45 -23.94 0.94
C TYR A 55 -13.14 -25.28 1.20
N MET A 56 -12.42 -26.39 1.02
CA MET A 56 -13.04 -27.71 0.83
C MET A 56 -12.38 -28.78 1.72
N GLY A 57 -13.16 -29.76 2.18
CA GLY A 57 -12.64 -30.87 2.99
C GLY A 57 -12.21 -30.43 4.39
N GLN A 58 -11.70 -31.37 5.19
CA GLN A 58 -11.35 -31.09 6.60
C GLN A 58 -10.25 -30.03 6.70
N ASP A 59 -9.25 -30.13 5.83
CA ASP A 59 -8.01 -29.32 5.77
C ASP A 59 -8.21 -27.93 5.13
N TRP A 60 -9.46 -27.58 4.78
CA TRP A 60 -9.81 -26.33 4.08
C TRP A 60 -8.95 -26.08 2.83
N ILE A 61 -8.90 -27.06 1.93
CA ILE A 61 -8.20 -26.97 0.64
C ILE A 61 -8.81 -25.84 -0.18
N THR A 62 -7.96 -24.89 -0.55
CA THR A 62 -8.32 -23.66 -1.26
C THR A 62 -8.21 -23.87 -2.76
N ILE A 63 -9.28 -23.56 -3.47
CA ILE A 63 -9.28 -23.32 -4.92
C ILE A 63 -9.92 -21.96 -5.20
N TYR A 64 -9.66 -21.42 -6.39
CA TYR A 64 -10.20 -20.13 -6.81
C TYR A 64 -10.31 -20.03 -8.34
N ASN A 65 -11.01 -19.01 -8.82
CA ASN A 65 -11.19 -18.72 -10.25
C ASN A 65 -10.15 -17.73 -10.79
N GLU A 66 -10.12 -17.56 -12.12
CA GLU A 66 -9.21 -16.63 -12.79
C GLU A 66 -9.37 -15.18 -12.30
N ALA A 67 -10.60 -14.76 -11.97
CA ALA A 67 -10.88 -13.43 -11.43
C ALA A 67 -10.26 -13.17 -10.04
N ALA A 68 -9.85 -14.22 -9.31
CA ALA A 68 -9.12 -14.09 -8.05
C ALA A 68 -7.59 -13.98 -8.22
N ILE A 69 -7.04 -14.28 -9.41
CA ILE A 69 -5.58 -14.19 -9.65
C ILE A 69 -5.02 -12.78 -9.35
N PRO A 70 -5.66 -11.67 -9.76
CA PRO A 70 -5.19 -10.32 -9.41
C PRO A 70 -5.22 -9.98 -7.92
N VAL A 71 -6.02 -10.70 -7.13
CA VAL A 71 -6.05 -10.57 -5.65
C VAL A 71 -4.98 -11.47 -5.02
N MET A 72 -4.76 -12.66 -5.56
CA MET A 72 -3.74 -13.59 -5.05
C MET A 72 -2.31 -13.11 -5.36
N LYS A 73 -2.10 -12.42 -6.49
CA LYS A 73 -0.79 -11.94 -6.97
C LYS A 73 0.31 -13.00 -6.80
N SER A 74 1.38 -12.68 -6.05
CA SER A 74 2.52 -13.56 -5.75
C SER A 74 2.21 -14.83 -4.94
N LYS A 75 0.96 -15.04 -4.48
CA LYS A 75 0.50 -16.33 -3.92
C LYS A 75 0.02 -17.29 -5.02
N HIS A 76 -0.24 -16.82 -6.24
CA HIS A 76 -0.58 -17.65 -7.39
C HIS A 76 0.69 -18.01 -8.20
N PRO A 77 0.80 -19.25 -8.73
CA PRO A 77 -0.16 -20.36 -8.66
C PRO A 77 -0.07 -21.24 -7.40
N GLN A 78 0.94 -21.04 -6.54
CA GLN A 78 1.32 -22.00 -5.48
C GLN A 78 0.22 -22.23 -4.42
N ALA A 79 -0.69 -21.27 -4.23
CA ALA A 79 -1.83 -21.36 -3.31
C ALA A 79 -3.02 -22.17 -3.87
N PHE A 80 -2.99 -22.61 -5.12
CA PHE A 80 -4.08 -23.40 -5.71
C PHE A 80 -3.97 -24.88 -5.29
N ILE A 81 -5.06 -25.45 -4.77
CA ILE A 81 -5.11 -26.79 -4.16
C ILE A 81 -4.15 -26.90 -2.97
N LYS A 82 -4.22 -25.91 -2.05
CA LYS A 82 -3.47 -25.87 -0.80
C LYS A 82 -4.35 -25.63 0.43
N PRO A 83 -4.03 -26.19 1.61
CA PRO A 83 -4.69 -25.84 2.86
C PRO A 83 -4.68 -24.33 3.10
N VAL A 84 -5.83 -23.74 3.47
CA VAL A 84 -5.96 -22.29 3.66
C VAL A 84 -4.97 -21.72 4.68
N ILE A 85 -4.55 -22.54 5.66
CA ILE A 85 -3.56 -22.18 6.68
C ILE A 85 -2.15 -21.97 6.11
N GLU A 86 -1.76 -22.71 5.05
CA GLU A 86 -0.46 -22.51 4.36
C GLU A 86 -0.43 -21.16 3.60
N ILE A 87 -1.59 -20.65 3.20
CA ILE A 87 -1.74 -19.48 2.33
C ILE A 87 -1.93 -18.19 3.13
N PHE A 88 -2.77 -18.24 4.16
CA PHE A 88 -3.24 -17.07 4.90
C PHE A 88 -2.98 -17.15 6.41
N GLY A 89 -2.51 -18.27 6.96
CA GLY A 89 -2.39 -18.46 8.42
C GLY A 89 -1.48 -17.44 9.14
N ASN A 90 -0.52 -16.85 8.43
CA ASN A 90 0.33 -15.76 8.95
C ASN A 90 -0.29 -14.36 8.80
N GLU A 91 -1.25 -14.18 7.89
CA GLU A 91 -1.87 -12.88 7.58
C GLU A 91 -3.24 -12.72 8.27
N MET A 92 -3.95 -13.83 8.51
CA MET A 92 -5.26 -13.90 9.17
C MET A 92 -5.39 -15.18 10.03
N PRO A 93 -4.76 -15.25 11.22
CA PRO A 93 -4.80 -16.44 12.08
C PRO A 93 -6.22 -16.88 12.47
N GLU A 94 -7.17 -15.96 12.55
CA GLU A 94 -8.57 -16.20 12.88
C GLU A 94 -9.41 -16.74 11.72
N PHE A 95 -8.86 -16.84 10.51
CA PHE A 95 -9.62 -17.24 9.33
C PHE A 95 -10.06 -18.71 9.34
N VAL A 96 -9.19 -19.63 9.79
CA VAL A 96 -9.58 -21.04 9.97
C VAL A 96 -10.68 -21.20 11.04
N PRO A 97 -10.53 -20.64 12.27
CA PRO A 97 -11.63 -20.57 13.24
C PRO A 97 -12.94 -20.00 12.70
N LYS A 98 -12.91 -19.01 11.80
CA LYS A 98 -14.10 -18.48 11.14
C LYS A 98 -14.75 -19.50 10.19
N LEU A 99 -13.96 -20.17 9.36
CA LEU A 99 -14.47 -21.22 8.46
C LEU A 99 -15.08 -22.39 9.26
N ASP A 100 -14.45 -22.80 10.37
CA ASP A 100 -14.99 -23.84 11.26
C ASP A 100 -16.26 -23.37 11.99
N GLY A 101 -16.34 -22.12 12.44
CA GLY A 101 -17.58 -21.54 12.99
C GLY A 101 -18.74 -21.53 11.99
N ILE A 102 -18.47 -21.33 10.69
CA ILE A 102 -19.48 -21.43 9.61
C ILE A 102 -19.88 -22.89 9.35
N ARG A 103 -18.93 -23.83 9.38
CA ARG A 103 -19.16 -25.29 9.27
C ARG A 103 -20.05 -25.80 10.41
N GLU A 104 -19.81 -25.36 11.64
CA GLU A 104 -20.59 -25.74 12.83
C GLU A 104 -21.98 -25.10 12.85
N SER A 105 -22.05 -23.77 12.67
CA SER A 105 -23.31 -23.01 12.76
C SER A 105 -24.24 -23.20 11.57
N ARG A 106 -23.72 -23.68 10.44
CA ARG A 106 -24.42 -23.87 9.15
C ARG A 106 -25.13 -22.60 8.68
N LYS A 107 -24.45 -21.45 8.79
CA LYS A 107 -24.92 -20.14 8.35
C LYS A 107 -23.81 -19.40 7.63
N GLY A 108 -24.16 -18.70 6.55
CA GLY A 108 -23.22 -17.82 5.87
C GLY A 108 -22.89 -16.58 6.71
N GLU A 109 -21.67 -16.07 6.54
CA GLU A 109 -21.21 -14.81 7.12
C GLU A 109 -20.92 -13.82 5.98
N TYR A 110 -21.23 -12.54 6.22
CA TYR A 110 -20.97 -11.45 5.28
C TYR A 110 -20.32 -10.29 6.01
N GLY A 111 -19.25 -9.74 5.43
CA GLY A 111 -18.48 -8.64 6.00
C GLY A 111 -18.14 -7.55 4.99
N HIS A 112 -17.97 -6.33 5.48
CA HIS A 112 -17.57 -5.15 4.72
C HIS A 112 -16.25 -4.60 5.25
N GLY A 113 -15.40 -4.08 4.36
CA GLY A 113 -14.22 -3.29 4.74
C GLY A 113 -13.21 -4.04 5.62
N LEU A 114 -13.12 -5.36 5.48
CA LEU A 114 -12.11 -6.17 6.17
C LEU A 114 -10.72 -5.68 5.78
N TYR A 115 -10.01 -5.11 6.76
CA TYR A 115 -8.59 -4.77 6.64
C TYR A 115 -7.75 -6.03 6.79
N MET A 116 -6.81 -6.23 5.88
CA MET A 116 -5.71 -7.17 6.06
C MET A 116 -4.41 -6.57 5.52
N GLU A 117 -3.30 -6.91 6.15
CA GLU A 117 -1.97 -6.55 5.69
C GLU A 117 -1.33 -7.79 5.04
N THR A 118 -1.05 -7.71 3.74
CA THR A 118 -0.73 -8.88 2.93
C THR A 118 0.56 -8.69 2.15
N PHE A 119 1.43 -9.71 2.12
CA PHE A 119 2.68 -9.62 1.37
C PHE A 119 2.45 -9.96 -0.10
N ARG A 120 2.76 -9.00 -0.97
CA ARG A 120 2.46 -8.98 -2.41
C ARG A 120 3.57 -8.23 -3.15
N ASP A 121 3.95 -8.73 -4.31
CA ASP A 121 4.89 -8.09 -5.26
C ASP A 121 6.25 -7.63 -4.67
N GLY A 122 6.65 -8.21 -3.54
CA GLY A 122 7.91 -7.91 -2.84
C GLY A 122 7.78 -6.92 -1.66
N TYR A 123 6.59 -6.43 -1.35
CA TYR A 123 6.33 -5.53 -0.22
C TYR A 123 5.03 -5.88 0.52
N LYS A 124 4.74 -5.14 1.59
CA LYS A 124 3.54 -5.33 2.42
C LYS A 124 2.49 -4.30 2.02
N GLU A 125 1.35 -4.78 1.50
CA GLU A 125 0.22 -3.95 1.08
C GLU A 125 -0.88 -3.94 2.15
N GLU A 126 -1.54 -2.79 2.34
CA GLU A 126 -2.90 -2.81 2.91
C GLU A 126 -3.90 -3.27 1.85
N MET A 127 -4.86 -4.08 2.27
CA MET A 127 -5.99 -4.50 1.45
C MET A 127 -7.28 -4.31 2.24
N TYR A 128 -8.32 -3.81 1.55
CA TYR A 128 -9.69 -3.80 2.06
C TYR A 128 -10.57 -4.69 1.20
N CYS A 129 -11.41 -5.53 1.81
CA CYS A 129 -12.38 -6.32 1.05
C CYS A 129 -13.76 -6.43 1.71
N ASP A 130 -14.76 -6.55 0.86
CA ASP A 130 -16.10 -7.00 1.21
C ASP A 130 -16.20 -8.48 0.82
N TYR A 131 -16.73 -9.34 1.68
CA TYR A 131 -16.70 -10.80 1.49
C TYR A 131 -18.02 -11.49 1.88
N ALA A 132 -18.35 -12.58 1.19
CA ALA A 132 -19.52 -13.41 1.44
C ALA A 132 -19.13 -14.90 1.55
N LEU A 133 -18.91 -15.36 2.79
CA LEU A 133 -18.60 -16.76 3.11
C LEU A 133 -19.90 -17.56 3.26
N ASN A 134 -20.17 -18.50 2.36
CA ASN A 134 -21.41 -19.26 2.34
C ASN A 134 -21.13 -20.77 2.42
N PRO A 135 -21.77 -21.52 3.34
CA PRO A 135 -21.61 -22.96 3.43
C PRO A 135 -22.19 -23.68 2.20
N ILE A 136 -21.42 -24.63 1.68
CA ILE A 136 -21.81 -25.58 0.64
C ILE A 136 -22.31 -26.85 1.33
N TYR A 137 -23.53 -27.29 1.01
CA TYR A 137 -24.13 -28.47 1.65
C TYR A 137 -23.99 -29.74 0.82
N LYS A 138 -23.93 -30.88 1.51
CA LYS A 138 -24.24 -32.21 0.97
C LYS A 138 -25.74 -32.50 1.04
N LEU A 139 -26.18 -33.60 0.43
CA LEU A 139 -27.57 -34.08 0.51
C LEU A 139 -28.00 -34.48 1.94
N ASP A 140 -27.06 -34.82 2.82
CA ASP A 140 -27.31 -35.10 4.24
C ASP A 140 -27.44 -33.84 5.13
N GLY A 141 -27.31 -32.65 4.55
CA GLY A 141 -27.36 -31.36 5.26
C GLY A 141 -26.10 -31.03 6.07
N THR A 142 -25.02 -31.82 5.97
CA THR A 142 -23.68 -31.44 6.46
C THR A 142 -22.99 -30.48 5.50
N VAL A 143 -22.02 -29.71 6.01
CA VAL A 143 -21.23 -28.77 5.21
C VAL A 143 -20.07 -29.50 4.54
N TRP A 144 -20.03 -29.48 3.20
CA TRP A 144 -18.97 -30.04 2.37
C TRP A 144 -17.74 -29.12 2.27
N GLY A 145 -18.01 -27.81 2.24
CA GLY A 145 -17.02 -26.74 2.11
C GLY A 145 -17.68 -25.37 2.25
N ILE A 146 -16.95 -24.31 1.95
CA ILE A 146 -17.43 -22.92 1.96
C ILE A 146 -17.04 -22.26 0.65
N ILE A 147 -17.98 -21.58 -0.01
CA ILE A 147 -17.69 -20.66 -1.12
C ILE A 147 -17.52 -19.25 -0.58
N ASN A 148 -16.50 -18.54 -1.04
CA ASN A 148 -16.24 -17.15 -0.72
C ASN A 148 -16.34 -16.31 -2.00
N ILE A 149 -17.24 -15.34 -2.04
CA ILE A 149 -17.23 -14.30 -3.07
C ILE A 149 -16.64 -13.04 -2.43
N LEU A 150 -15.56 -12.53 -3.01
CA LEU A 150 -14.80 -11.40 -2.49
C LEU A 150 -14.80 -10.25 -3.49
N THR A 151 -14.97 -9.02 -3.00
CA THR A 151 -14.76 -7.79 -3.78
C THR A 151 -13.71 -6.94 -3.08
N GLU A 152 -12.58 -6.71 -3.74
CA GLU A 152 -11.56 -5.81 -3.21
C GLU A 152 -12.04 -4.34 -3.31
N SER A 153 -11.94 -3.62 -2.19
CA SER A 153 -12.38 -2.23 -2.03
C SER A 153 -11.22 -1.28 -1.71
N THR A 154 -9.97 -1.75 -1.69
CA THR A 154 -8.75 -0.99 -1.38
C THR A 154 -8.67 0.37 -2.08
N GLN A 155 -8.80 0.40 -3.41
CA GLN A 155 -8.72 1.65 -4.18
C GLN A 155 -9.85 2.64 -3.84
N LYS A 156 -11.03 2.14 -3.42
CA LYS A 156 -12.17 2.98 -2.98
C LYS A 156 -11.90 3.58 -1.59
N VAL A 157 -11.25 2.84 -0.68
CA VAL A 157 -10.84 3.34 0.64
C VAL A 157 -9.72 4.37 0.50
N LEU A 158 -8.67 4.06 -0.27
CA LEU A 158 -7.58 4.99 -0.59
C LEU A 158 -8.08 6.28 -1.26
N ASN A 159 -8.93 6.16 -2.29
CA ASN A 159 -9.49 7.36 -2.94
C ASN A 159 -10.32 8.20 -1.97
N LYS A 160 -11.04 7.58 -1.02
CA LYS A 160 -11.75 8.32 0.03
C LYS A 160 -10.77 9.05 0.97
N ARG A 161 -9.74 8.38 1.50
CA ARG A 161 -8.74 9.02 2.38
C ARG A 161 -8.05 10.21 1.70
N ARG A 162 -7.67 10.06 0.43
CA ARG A 162 -7.03 11.11 -0.38
C ARG A 162 -7.97 12.29 -0.61
N LEU A 163 -9.23 12.06 -0.94
CA LEU A 163 -10.24 13.12 -1.08
C LEU A 163 -10.54 13.80 0.27
N ASP A 164 -10.69 13.06 1.36
CA ASP A 164 -10.89 13.62 2.70
C ASP A 164 -9.67 14.48 3.13
N THR A 165 -8.46 14.09 2.74
CA THR A 165 -7.22 14.87 2.97
C THR A 165 -7.18 16.14 2.14
N LEU A 166 -7.48 16.07 0.83
CA LEU A 166 -7.55 17.24 -0.06
C LEU A 166 -8.62 18.24 0.39
N ASN A 167 -9.76 17.75 0.91
CA ASN A 167 -10.81 18.59 1.47
C ASN A 167 -10.34 19.31 2.74
N LYS A 168 -9.65 18.64 3.68
CA LYS A 168 -9.07 19.29 4.87
C LYS A 168 -8.13 20.43 4.47
N LEU A 169 -7.22 20.17 3.53
CA LEU A 169 -6.27 21.16 3.02
C LEU A 169 -7.00 22.36 2.40
N SER A 170 -7.84 22.11 1.39
CA SER A 170 -8.56 23.15 0.65
C SER A 170 -9.44 24.04 1.54
N CYS A 171 -10.06 23.48 2.58
CA CYS A 171 -10.87 24.26 3.52
C CYS A 171 -10.05 25.11 4.49
N GLN A 172 -8.82 24.72 4.84
CA GLN A 172 -8.03 25.40 5.88
C GLN A 172 -6.99 26.36 5.30
N THR A 173 -6.44 26.11 4.10
CA THR A 173 -5.47 27.03 3.48
C THR A 173 -6.07 28.38 3.06
N ALA A 174 -7.40 28.52 3.07
CA ALA A 174 -8.09 29.78 2.86
C ALA A 174 -7.92 30.78 4.02
N ASP A 175 -7.61 30.29 5.23
CA ASP A 175 -7.44 31.10 6.45
C ASP A 175 -5.98 31.51 6.70
N ALA A 176 -5.08 31.32 5.72
CA ALA A 176 -3.64 31.56 5.88
C ALA A 176 -3.25 33.04 5.66
N GLU A 177 -2.83 33.72 6.73
CA GLU A 177 -2.38 35.12 6.69
C GLU A 177 -0.89 35.30 6.33
N SER A 178 -0.08 34.23 6.39
CA SER A 178 1.35 34.23 6.06
C SER A 178 1.77 32.89 5.48
N LEU A 179 3.00 32.83 4.95
CA LEU A 179 3.61 31.60 4.46
C LEU A 179 3.78 30.56 5.57
N GLU A 180 4.25 30.99 6.74
CA GLU A 180 4.49 30.13 7.90
C GLU A 180 3.17 29.58 8.44
N SER A 181 2.11 30.40 8.50
CA SER A 181 0.78 29.91 8.90
C SER A 181 0.21 28.94 7.87
N ALA A 182 0.42 29.16 6.57
CA ALA A 182 0.09 28.17 5.54
C ALA A 182 0.85 26.84 5.75
N CYS A 183 2.16 26.87 6.05
CA CYS A 183 2.93 25.66 6.36
C CYS A 183 2.34 24.89 7.56
N GLN A 184 2.02 25.60 8.64
CA GLN A 184 1.46 25.02 9.86
C GLN A 184 0.06 24.44 9.64
N ILE A 185 -0.78 25.13 8.85
CA ILE A 185 -2.11 24.66 8.42
C ILE A 185 -1.98 23.35 7.60
N ILE A 186 -1.07 23.31 6.63
CA ILE A 186 -0.83 22.10 5.81
C ILE A 186 -0.42 20.92 6.70
N MET A 187 0.58 21.09 7.57
CA MET A 187 1.01 20.04 8.49
C MET A 187 -0.10 19.58 9.43
N LYS A 188 -0.94 20.48 9.93
CA LYS A 188 -2.09 20.17 10.78
C LYS A 188 -3.20 19.40 10.04
N ALA A 189 -3.37 19.63 8.73
CA ALA A 189 -4.28 18.83 7.90
C ALA A 189 -3.73 17.41 7.63
N LEU A 190 -2.39 17.28 7.57
CA LEU A 190 -1.66 16.01 7.41
C LEU A 190 -1.38 15.26 8.72
N GLN A 191 -1.65 15.86 9.89
CA GLN A 191 -1.49 15.20 11.18
C GLN A 191 -2.41 13.97 11.31
N ASN A 192 -1.83 12.86 11.78
CA ASN A 192 -2.49 11.55 11.91
C ASN A 192 -3.09 11.03 10.59
N ASN A 193 -2.44 11.31 9.45
CA ASN A 193 -2.82 10.73 8.17
C ASN A 193 -2.36 9.26 8.09
N GLN A 194 -3.14 8.42 7.39
CA GLN A 194 -2.83 7.00 7.16
C GLN A 194 -2.08 6.77 5.85
N ASP A 195 -2.24 7.69 4.88
CA ASP A 195 -1.56 7.64 3.58
C ASP A 195 -0.20 8.36 3.60
N ILE A 196 0.03 9.24 4.59
CA ILE A 196 1.24 10.07 4.77
C ILE A 196 1.69 9.92 6.24
N PRO A 197 2.68 9.05 6.55
CA PRO A 197 3.06 8.76 7.93
C PRO A 197 3.62 9.96 8.72
N TYR A 198 4.33 10.86 8.03
CA TYR A 198 4.82 12.14 8.57
C TYR A 198 5.18 13.10 7.43
N SER A 199 5.38 14.38 7.73
CA SER A 199 5.89 15.38 6.79
C SER A 199 6.64 16.52 7.49
N LEU A 200 7.50 17.23 6.74
CA LEU A 200 8.47 18.23 7.20
C LEU A 200 8.57 19.38 6.18
N ILE A 201 8.13 20.60 6.48
CA ILE A 201 8.27 21.76 5.58
C ILE A 201 9.52 22.58 5.90
N TYR A 202 10.41 22.66 4.92
CA TYR A 202 11.55 23.57 4.90
C TYR A 202 11.30 24.73 3.94
N LEU A 203 11.49 25.98 4.40
CA LEU A 203 11.62 27.15 3.52
C LEU A 203 13.09 27.38 3.18
N ILE A 204 13.38 27.86 1.96
CA ILE A 204 14.75 28.18 1.53
C ILE A 204 14.99 29.69 1.60
N GLU A 205 15.78 30.14 2.57
CA GLU A 205 16.26 31.50 2.68
C GLU A 205 17.50 31.71 1.77
N ASN A 206 17.45 32.70 0.88
CA ASN A 206 18.46 32.92 -0.16
C ASN A 206 19.26 34.20 0.11
N ASN A 207 20.15 34.15 1.09
CA ASN A 207 20.87 35.30 1.64
C ASN A 207 22.07 35.71 0.78
N LYS A 208 21.85 36.64 -0.16
CA LYS A 208 22.92 37.34 -0.91
C LYS A 208 23.72 38.25 0.02
N ASN A 209 24.97 37.89 0.35
CA ASN A 209 25.83 38.75 1.15
C ASN A 209 26.41 39.89 0.29
N PRO A 210 26.02 41.16 0.49
CA PRO A 210 26.41 42.27 -0.39
C PRO A 210 27.89 42.69 -0.26
N LYS A 211 28.65 42.09 0.67
CA LYS A 211 30.08 42.37 0.88
C LYS A 211 31.01 41.28 0.38
N THR A 212 30.51 40.07 0.10
CA THR A 212 31.35 38.93 -0.30
C THR A 212 30.93 38.26 -1.61
N GLY A 213 29.72 38.51 -2.11
CA GLY A 213 29.22 37.92 -3.35
C GLY A 213 28.82 36.45 -3.26
N PHE A 214 29.04 35.79 -2.11
CA PHE A 214 28.53 34.44 -1.85
C PHE A 214 27.02 34.48 -1.60
N ASN A 215 26.29 33.59 -2.26
CA ASN A 215 24.90 33.27 -1.92
C ASN A 215 24.91 32.26 -0.78
N SER A 216 24.44 32.65 0.41
CA SER A 216 24.19 31.70 1.50
C SER A 216 22.78 31.15 1.33
N GLN A 217 22.66 29.93 0.79
CA GLN A 217 21.38 29.26 0.58
C GLN A 217 21.14 28.30 1.76
N VAL A 218 20.09 28.57 2.54
CA VAL A 218 19.83 27.88 3.81
C VAL A 218 18.38 27.40 3.84
N ALA A 219 18.16 26.11 4.11
CA ALA A 219 16.82 25.55 4.29
C ALA A 219 16.49 25.47 5.79
N ARG A 220 15.35 26.01 6.20
CA ARG A 220 14.92 26.12 7.60
C ARG A 220 13.58 25.42 7.83
N LEU A 221 13.50 24.59 8.87
CA LEU A 221 12.32 23.77 9.21
C LEU A 221 11.23 24.61 9.89
N ILE A 222 10.20 24.98 9.12
CA ILE A 222 9.13 25.88 9.56
C ILE A 222 7.94 25.14 10.15
N ALA A 223 7.57 23.97 9.63
CA ALA A 223 6.46 23.19 10.17
C ALA A 223 6.70 21.67 10.03
N THR A 224 6.14 20.87 10.93
CA THR A 224 6.16 19.39 10.85
C THR A 224 4.84 18.77 11.28
N THR A 225 4.55 17.54 10.86
CA THR A 225 3.44 16.76 11.43
C THR A 225 3.64 16.45 12.93
N PHE A 226 4.85 16.62 13.46
CA PHE A 226 5.21 16.45 14.88
C PHE A 226 5.09 17.74 15.72
N ASP A 227 4.61 18.84 15.13
CA ASP A 227 4.44 20.11 15.84
C ASP A 227 3.12 20.12 16.65
N GLU A 228 3.23 20.16 17.98
CA GLU A 228 2.08 20.30 18.88
C GLU A 228 1.70 21.77 19.09
N ALA A 229 0.39 22.06 18.98
CA ALA A 229 -0.18 23.36 19.27
C ALA A 229 -0.31 23.58 20.80
N CYS A 230 0.76 24.09 21.42
CA CYS A 230 0.71 24.61 22.78
C CYS A 230 -0.30 25.76 22.89
N LYS A 231 -1.07 25.78 24.00
CA LYS A 231 -2.14 26.76 24.22
C LYS A 231 -1.69 28.06 24.90
N GLU A 232 -0.46 28.11 25.39
CA GLU A 232 -0.02 29.12 26.37
C GLU A 232 1.08 30.06 25.82
N GLU A 233 1.76 29.70 24.73
CA GLU A 233 2.75 30.55 24.05
C GLU A 233 2.65 30.40 22.51
N PHE A 234 3.11 31.40 21.76
CA PHE A 234 3.20 31.38 20.28
C PHE A 234 4.30 30.46 19.73
N ILE A 235 4.73 29.47 20.51
CA ILE A 235 5.84 28.56 20.20
C ILE A 235 5.24 27.16 20.00
N LEU A 236 5.35 26.62 18.77
CA LEU A 236 5.00 25.23 18.49
C LEU A 236 5.99 24.30 19.20
N LYS A 237 5.48 23.32 19.95
CA LYS A 237 6.31 22.32 20.60
C LYS A 237 6.53 21.15 19.65
N ARG A 238 7.72 21.10 19.04
CA ARG A 238 8.10 20.10 18.05
C ARG A 238 8.59 18.81 18.74
N ASN A 239 7.75 17.77 18.75
CA ASN A 239 8.05 16.48 19.39
C ASN A 239 8.55 15.46 18.35
N ILE A 240 9.73 15.71 17.76
CA ILE A 240 10.33 14.75 16.81
C ILE A 240 10.63 13.42 17.54
N PRO A 241 10.19 12.26 17.03
CA PRO A 241 10.48 10.98 17.67
C PRO A 241 11.98 10.63 17.67
N ASP A 242 12.43 9.90 18.70
CA ASP A 242 13.84 9.51 18.88
C ASP A 242 14.42 8.65 17.74
N TYR A 243 13.58 8.08 16.87
CA TYR A 243 13.99 7.37 15.66
C TYR A 243 14.23 8.27 14.44
N PHE A 244 14.02 9.59 14.57
CA PHE A 244 14.46 10.64 13.63
C PHE A 244 15.45 11.64 14.30
N PRO A 245 16.51 11.18 15.01
CA PRO A 245 17.31 11.99 15.95
C PRO A 245 18.29 12.98 15.27
N GLU A 246 18.11 13.21 13.98
CA GLU A 246 18.99 13.97 13.08
C GLU A 246 18.27 15.12 12.36
N THR A 247 16.95 15.30 12.56
CA THR A 247 16.12 16.25 11.81
C THR A 247 16.50 17.71 12.10
N HIS A 248 17.42 18.23 11.29
CA HIS A 248 18.05 19.54 11.49
C HIS A 248 17.07 20.70 11.26
N GLU A 249 16.97 21.62 12.22
CA GLU A 249 16.12 22.81 12.06
C GLU A 249 16.62 23.80 11.00
N ILE A 250 17.92 23.71 10.66
CA ILE A 250 18.63 24.55 9.69
C ILE A 250 19.62 23.66 8.92
N ILE A 251 19.55 23.67 7.60
CA ILE A 251 20.43 22.95 6.67
C ILE A 251 21.15 23.98 5.79
N ASP A 252 22.49 23.95 5.78
CA ASP A 252 23.32 24.80 4.94
C ASP A 252 23.61 24.11 3.60
N LEU A 253 22.86 24.51 2.57
CA LEU A 253 22.92 23.91 1.23
C LEU A 253 24.21 24.28 0.47
N THR A 254 25.02 25.20 1.00
CA THR A 254 26.29 25.61 0.37
C THR A 254 27.46 24.72 0.75
N LYS A 255 27.39 23.99 1.88
CA LYS A 255 28.44 23.03 2.28
C LYS A 255 28.32 21.68 1.57
N THR A 256 27.16 21.40 0.98
CA THR A 256 26.87 20.17 0.21
C THR A 256 27.31 20.23 -1.25
N SER A 257 27.90 21.34 -1.74
CA SER A 257 28.39 21.40 -3.14
C SER A 257 29.69 20.63 -3.40
N ASP A 258 30.45 20.31 -2.36
CA ASP A 258 31.84 19.86 -2.47
C ASP A 258 31.99 18.33 -2.32
N GLN A 259 30.88 17.58 -2.32
CA GLN A 259 30.86 16.11 -2.34
C GLN A 259 30.51 15.59 -3.73
N ASP A 260 31.29 14.61 -4.20
CA ASP A 260 31.13 14.00 -5.53
C ASP A 260 30.08 12.88 -5.47
N TYR A 261 28.82 13.21 -5.79
CA TYR A 261 27.66 12.36 -5.52
C TYR A 261 27.40 11.24 -6.56
N ASP A 262 28.30 11.00 -7.52
CA ASP A 262 28.21 10.03 -8.64
C ASP A 262 28.07 8.53 -8.25
N THR A 263 27.82 8.22 -6.98
CA THR A 263 27.57 6.86 -6.49
C THR A 263 26.09 6.50 -6.61
N TYR A 264 25.74 5.69 -7.61
CA TYR A 264 24.35 5.26 -7.87
C TYR A 264 24.01 3.89 -7.25
N VAL A 265 22.92 3.83 -6.49
CA VAL A 265 22.18 2.60 -6.14
C VAL A 265 21.23 2.23 -7.30
N ASN A 266 20.84 0.96 -7.44
CA ASN A 266 19.83 0.54 -8.42
C ASN A 266 18.74 -0.31 -7.75
N VAL A 267 17.49 0.12 -7.82
CA VAL A 267 16.32 -0.66 -7.33
C VAL A 267 15.50 -1.17 -8.51
N LYS A 268 15.03 -2.41 -8.41
CA LYS A 268 14.26 -3.08 -9.45
C LYS A 268 12.83 -3.37 -8.97
N TYR A 269 11.87 -2.84 -9.71
CA TYR A 269 10.47 -3.26 -9.66
C TYR A 269 10.18 -4.20 -10.84
N ALA A 270 8.99 -4.83 -10.85
CA ALA A 270 8.62 -5.86 -11.83
C ALA A 270 8.78 -5.44 -13.31
N THR A 271 8.70 -4.14 -13.62
CA THR A 271 8.78 -3.59 -14.99
C THR A 271 9.88 -2.55 -15.20
N SER A 272 10.53 -2.07 -14.13
CA SER A 272 11.41 -0.89 -14.16
C SER A 272 12.65 -1.07 -13.28
N THR A 273 13.78 -0.51 -13.71
CA THR A 273 14.97 -0.31 -12.86
C THR A 273 15.22 1.18 -12.72
N TYR A 274 15.38 1.66 -11.48
CA TYR A 274 15.62 3.07 -11.17
C TYR A 274 17.01 3.24 -10.56
N SER A 275 17.73 4.30 -10.97
CA SER A 275 19.13 4.57 -10.60
C SER A 275 19.23 5.81 -9.72
N PHE A 276 19.98 5.72 -8.62
CA PHE A 276 19.68 6.48 -7.41
C PHE A 276 20.92 7.09 -6.76
N LEU A 277 21.06 8.42 -6.83
CA LEU A 277 22.18 9.21 -6.31
C LEU A 277 22.31 9.10 -4.77
N ARG A 278 23.51 8.86 -4.24
CA ARG A 278 23.76 8.68 -2.79
C ARG A 278 24.39 9.93 -2.14
N CYS A 279 23.76 10.41 -1.06
CA CYS A 279 24.29 11.45 -0.17
C CYS A 279 24.69 10.87 1.20
N ASP A 280 25.54 11.57 1.96
CA ASP A 280 25.98 11.12 3.30
C ASP A 280 25.38 11.93 4.48
N TYR A 281 24.64 13.01 4.24
CA TYR A 281 24.08 13.90 5.27
C TYR A 281 22.55 14.15 5.14
N TRP A 282 21.79 13.57 6.08
CA TRP A 282 20.41 13.87 6.56
C TRP A 282 19.31 14.47 5.65
N PRO A 283 18.11 13.85 5.60
CA PRO A 283 17.80 12.44 5.38
C PRO A 283 17.40 12.19 3.90
N ILE A 284 17.66 13.16 3.01
CA ILE A 284 17.31 13.13 1.60
C ILE A 284 18.38 12.31 0.86
N ASN A 285 18.14 11.00 0.81
CA ASN A 285 19.01 10.02 0.16
C ASN A 285 18.75 9.89 -1.36
N LEU A 286 18.09 10.88 -2.00
CA LEU A 286 17.80 10.80 -3.44
C LEU A 286 17.58 12.15 -4.16
N VAL A 287 18.10 12.21 -5.39
CA VAL A 287 17.55 13.06 -6.46
C VAL A 287 17.27 12.20 -7.69
N MET A 288 16.00 12.08 -8.08
CA MET A 288 15.55 11.58 -9.39
C MET A 288 15.04 12.77 -10.21
N LYS A 289 15.52 12.94 -11.44
CA LYS A 289 15.09 14.04 -12.33
C LYS A 289 14.08 13.54 -13.37
N GLU A 290 12.88 13.22 -12.92
CA GLU A 290 11.69 13.09 -13.78
C GLU A 290 10.79 14.31 -13.60
N GLU A 291 10.06 14.70 -14.65
CA GLU A 291 9.59 16.09 -14.84
C GLU A 291 8.47 16.55 -13.90
N THR A 292 7.90 15.66 -13.07
CA THR A 292 6.72 15.95 -12.24
C THR A 292 6.75 15.40 -10.80
N SER A 293 7.71 14.54 -10.43
CA SER A 293 7.84 14.02 -9.06
C SER A 293 9.21 13.43 -8.78
N ILE A 294 9.75 13.70 -7.59
CA ILE A 294 10.90 13.02 -7.00
C ILE A 294 10.35 11.96 -6.03
N GLN A 295 11.03 10.82 -5.88
CA GLN A 295 10.75 9.83 -4.82
C GLN A 295 11.99 9.71 -3.92
N VAL A 296 11.88 9.16 -2.71
CA VAL A 296 13.00 9.03 -1.77
C VAL A 296 12.90 7.69 -1.03
N LEU A 297 14.04 7.03 -0.82
CA LEU A 297 14.19 5.88 0.07
C LEU A 297 15.00 6.29 1.30
N LEU A 298 14.48 6.01 2.48
CA LEU A 298 15.01 6.45 3.77
C LEU A 298 15.91 5.38 4.40
N LYS A 299 16.69 5.75 5.44
CA LYS A 299 17.70 4.86 6.07
C LYS A 299 17.11 3.63 6.79
N ASP A 300 15.81 3.64 7.07
CA ASP A 300 15.02 2.53 7.60
C ASP A 300 14.36 1.67 6.50
N ASN A 301 14.58 2.01 5.22
CA ASN A 301 13.92 1.48 4.02
C ASN A 301 12.46 1.93 3.80
N SER A 302 11.96 2.91 4.55
CA SER A 302 10.66 3.55 4.25
C SER A 302 10.76 4.47 3.02
N GLN A 303 9.61 4.82 2.43
CA GLN A 303 9.52 5.54 1.15
C GLN A 303 8.76 6.85 1.30
N ALA A 304 9.19 7.89 0.56
CA ALA A 304 8.52 9.20 0.50
C ALA A 304 8.46 9.72 -0.94
N ILE A 305 7.60 10.72 -1.20
CA ILE A 305 7.43 11.35 -2.52
C ILE A 305 7.52 12.87 -2.37
N LEU A 306 8.50 13.48 -3.05
CA LEU A 306 8.75 14.92 -3.10
C LEU A 306 8.15 15.49 -4.40
N LEU A 307 7.03 16.20 -4.31
CA LEU A 307 6.36 16.80 -5.47
C LEU A 307 6.86 18.24 -5.74
N PRO A 308 7.52 18.52 -6.88
CA PRO A 308 7.95 19.88 -7.23
C PRO A 308 6.76 20.73 -7.72
N ILE A 309 6.07 21.41 -6.80
CA ILE A 309 4.93 22.28 -7.10
C ILE A 309 5.37 23.75 -7.14
N LYS A 310 5.23 24.41 -8.30
CA LYS A 310 5.52 25.84 -8.45
C LYS A 310 4.26 26.69 -8.17
N LEU A 311 4.07 27.09 -6.92
CA LEU A 311 3.08 28.12 -6.56
C LEU A 311 3.65 29.51 -6.83
N THR A 312 2.83 30.42 -7.39
CA THR A 312 3.22 31.80 -7.69
C THR A 312 2.35 32.74 -6.86
N PHE A 313 2.91 33.34 -5.81
CA PHE A 313 2.22 34.30 -4.95
C PHE A 313 3.14 35.50 -4.69
N CYS A 314 2.66 36.71 -5.00
CA CYS A 314 3.29 38.01 -4.70
C CYS A 314 4.83 38.09 -4.73
N ASN A 315 5.44 37.84 -5.89
CA ASN A 315 6.84 38.14 -6.26
C ASN A 315 8.00 37.48 -5.49
N ASP A 316 7.79 36.85 -4.33
CA ASP A 316 8.83 36.10 -3.63
C ASP A 316 8.75 34.59 -3.95
N GLU A 317 9.90 33.95 -4.20
CA GLU A 317 9.94 32.52 -4.54
C GLU A 317 9.89 31.64 -3.28
N ILE A 318 8.94 30.72 -3.25
CA ILE A 318 8.50 29.98 -2.07
C ILE A 318 8.51 28.48 -2.36
N TYR A 319 9.04 27.70 -1.41
CA TYR A 319 9.11 26.24 -1.48
C TYR A 319 8.39 25.66 -0.25
N GLN A 320 7.44 24.73 -0.44
CA GLN A 320 6.74 24.01 0.63
C GLN A 320 6.74 22.50 0.33
N LEU A 321 6.75 21.68 1.37
CA LEU A 321 6.61 20.22 1.26
C LEU A 321 5.19 19.76 1.63
N TYR A 322 4.87 18.55 1.19
CA TYR A 322 3.74 17.72 1.58
C TYR A 322 4.27 16.32 1.89
#